data_AF-A0A8H4NRY8-F1
#
_entry.id   AF-A0A8H4NRY8-F1
#
_cell.length_a   1.000
_cell.length_b   1.000
_cell.length_c   1.000
_cell.angle_alpha   90.00
_cell.angle_beta   90.00
_cell.angle_gamma   90.00
#
_symmetry.space_group_name_H-M   'P 1'
#
loop_
_entity.id
_entity.type
_entity.pdbx_description
1 polymer ?
#
loop_
_entity_poly.entity_id
_entity_poly.type
_entity_poly.pdbx_seq_one_letter_code
_entity_poly.pdbx_strand_id
1 'polypeptide(L)'
;MSLRRFSGCLGSSSDVVLHLTIGVCREPMEGHPNHWILMLVDDDAEYATCYHPLGGPTKRRPWELVIESGELKSWDVDHFYYVAEISARHQRKVNASANRIPGGFSQRWVVRVLWDSELQKVVPPGTTKRIAQAVEEDPYADASPIVEEHEGFRDQMFDWVEKHCLSRLGSPRR
;
A
#
# COMPACT_ATOMS: atom_id res chain seq x y z
N MET A 1 -20.18 44.58 -20.75
CA MET A 1 -18.75 44.24 -20.47
C MET A 1 -18.70 42.76 -20.09
N SER A 2 -18.69 41.89 -21.10
CA SER A 2 -17.54 41.11 -21.62
C SER A 2 -17.32 39.79 -20.89
N LEU A 3 -18.04 38.78 -21.38
CA LEU A 3 -17.78 37.35 -21.20
C LEU A 3 -16.42 37.00 -21.81
N ARG A 4 -15.46 36.53 -21.02
CA ARG A 4 -14.26 35.89 -21.57
C ARG A 4 -14.61 34.45 -21.93
N ARG A 5 -14.88 34.23 -23.22
CA ARG A 5 -14.79 32.92 -23.88
C ARG A 5 -13.35 32.42 -23.76
N PHE A 6 -13.16 31.26 -23.14
CA PHE A 6 -11.95 30.47 -23.38
C PHE A 6 -12.16 29.65 -24.65
N SER A 7 -11.47 30.06 -25.71
CA SER A 7 -11.29 29.36 -26.97
C SER A 7 -9.81 29.00 -27.08
N GLY A 8 -9.50 27.74 -27.42
CA GLY A 8 -8.15 27.21 -27.61
C GLY A 8 -7.46 26.85 -26.27
N CYS A 9 -6.84 25.69 -26.09
CA CYS A 9 -6.18 24.80 -27.04
C CYS A 9 -6.31 23.35 -26.55
N LEU A 10 -6.34 22.41 -27.49
CA LEU A 10 -5.97 21.01 -27.27
C LEU A 10 -4.51 20.96 -26.81
N GLY A 11 -4.28 21.15 -25.51
CA GLY A 11 -3.02 20.90 -24.86
C GLY A 11 -2.96 19.44 -24.48
N SER A 12 -1.99 18.72 -25.02
CA SER A 12 -1.57 17.39 -24.58
C SER A 12 -1.55 17.34 -23.05
N SER A 13 -2.57 16.73 -22.44
CA SER A 13 -2.52 16.35 -21.04
C SER A 13 -1.39 15.32 -20.95
N SER A 14 -0.22 15.72 -20.44
CA SER A 14 0.74 14.75 -19.94
C SER A 14 -0.04 13.90 -18.94
N ASP A 15 -0.34 12.65 -19.31
CA ASP A 15 -0.99 11.70 -18.41
C ASP A 15 -0.13 11.69 -17.15
N VAL A 16 -0.68 12.11 -16.01
CA VAL A 16 0.05 12.09 -14.75
C VAL A 16 0.50 10.65 -14.52
N VAL A 17 1.79 10.49 -14.28
CA VAL A 17 2.45 9.19 -14.09
C VAL A 17 2.56 8.93 -12.59
N LEU A 18 2.35 7.67 -12.20
CA LEU A 18 2.59 7.18 -10.85
C LEU A 18 3.55 5.99 -10.93
N HIS A 19 4.41 5.86 -9.93
CA HIS A 19 5.26 4.69 -9.75
C HIS A 19 4.60 3.72 -8.76
N LEU A 20 4.26 2.54 -9.23
CA LEU A 20 3.91 1.43 -8.36
C LEU A 20 5.20 0.81 -7.83
N THR A 21 5.36 0.82 -6.51
CA THR A 21 6.53 0.31 -5.81
C THR A 21 6.13 -0.57 -4.63
N ILE A 22 7.07 -1.36 -4.12
CA ILE A 22 6.91 -2.14 -2.90
C ILE A 22 7.92 -1.60 -1.89
N GLY A 23 7.45 -1.03 -0.80
CA GLY A 23 8.27 -0.75 0.37
C GLY A 23 8.47 -2.03 1.19
N VAL A 24 9.70 -2.30 1.59
CA VAL A 24 10.05 -3.43 2.45
C VAL A 24 10.51 -2.93 3.80
N CYS A 25 9.79 -3.34 4.85
CA CYS A 25 10.15 -3.11 6.24
C CYS A 25 10.71 -4.41 6.80
N ARG A 26 11.95 -4.39 7.25
CA ARG A 26 12.60 -5.49 7.95
C ARG A 26 12.17 -5.42 9.40
N GLU A 27 11.47 -6.45 9.87
CA GLU A 27 11.19 -6.51 11.29
C GLU A 27 12.51 -6.72 12.05
N PRO A 28 12.77 -5.98 13.15
CA PRO A 28 14.02 -6.07 13.89
C PRO A 28 14.20 -7.41 14.64
N MET A 29 13.22 -8.32 14.58
CA MET A 29 13.29 -9.63 15.21
C MET A 29 13.77 -10.69 14.21
N GLU A 30 14.90 -11.30 14.52
CA GLU A 30 15.55 -12.34 13.73
C GLU A 30 14.60 -13.51 13.49
N GLY A 31 14.32 -13.83 12.21
CA GLY A 31 13.48 -14.96 11.80
C GLY A 31 12.03 -14.62 11.43
N HIS A 32 11.60 -13.36 11.50
CA HIS A 32 10.30 -12.94 10.94
C HIS A 32 10.45 -12.54 9.47
N PRO A 33 9.50 -12.91 8.59
CA PRO A 33 9.54 -12.51 7.19
C PRO A 33 9.37 -11.00 7.05
N ASN A 34 9.97 -10.42 6.02
CA ASN A 34 9.86 -8.98 5.80
C ASN A 34 8.40 -8.56 5.55
N HIS A 35 8.02 -7.39 6.05
CA HIS A 35 6.71 -6.83 5.77
C HIS A 35 6.75 -6.01 4.47
N TRP A 36 5.87 -6.33 3.52
CA TRP A 36 5.74 -5.57 2.27
C TRP A 36 4.56 -4.60 2.32
N ILE A 37 4.79 -3.39 1.82
CA ILE A 37 3.80 -2.33 1.62
C ILE A 37 3.72 -2.04 0.13
N LEU A 38 2.55 -2.15 -0.48
CA LEU A 38 2.36 -1.70 -1.87
C LEU A 38 2.17 -0.18 -1.85
N MET A 39 2.89 0.55 -2.70
CA MET A 39 2.89 2.01 -2.68
C MET A 39 2.65 2.55 -4.09
N LEU A 40 1.70 3.46 -4.21
CA LEU A 40 1.55 4.34 -5.38
C LEU A 40 2.25 5.65 -5.06
N VAL A 41 3.40 5.85 -5.68
CA VAL A 41 4.29 6.98 -5.45
C VAL A 41 4.11 7.97 -6.59
N ASP A 42 4.03 9.26 -6.26
CA ASP A 42 3.98 10.32 -7.26
C ASP A 42 5.30 10.40 -8.05
N ASP A 43 5.29 11.03 -9.23
CA ASP A 43 6.44 11.08 -10.14
C ASP A 43 7.67 11.79 -9.52
N ASP A 44 7.43 12.77 -8.66
CA ASP A 44 8.47 13.47 -7.89
C ASP A 44 8.96 12.70 -6.65
N ALA A 45 8.36 11.54 -6.37
CA ALA A 45 8.60 10.72 -5.19
C ALA A 45 8.44 11.46 -3.85
N GLU A 46 7.63 12.53 -3.81
CA GLU A 46 7.39 13.27 -2.57
C GLU A 46 6.29 12.63 -1.72
N TYR A 47 5.23 12.15 -2.38
CA TYR A 47 4.05 11.57 -1.73
C TYR A 47 3.77 10.14 -2.21
N ALA A 48 3.10 9.37 -1.35
CA ALA A 48 2.63 8.04 -1.69
C ALA A 48 1.28 7.73 -1.06
N THR A 49 0.51 6.88 -1.74
CA THR A 49 -0.59 6.12 -1.15
C THR A 49 -0.13 4.69 -0.89
N CYS A 50 -0.17 4.28 0.36
CA CYS A 50 0.31 2.99 0.85
C CYS A 50 -0.86 2.05 1.10
N TYR A 51 -0.69 0.80 0.72
CA TYR A 51 -1.62 -0.29 0.95
C TYR A 51 -0.85 -1.43 1.61
N HIS A 52 -1.29 -1.83 2.80
CA HIS A 52 -0.64 -2.94 3.50
C HIS A 52 -1.60 -3.66 4.44
N PRO A 53 -1.60 -5.00 4.42
CA PRO A 53 -2.37 -5.80 5.35
C PRO A 53 -1.66 -5.87 6.70
N LEU A 54 -2.30 -5.37 7.76
CA LEU A 54 -1.84 -5.45 9.14
C LEU A 54 -2.61 -6.52 9.91
N GLY A 55 -2.15 -6.83 11.12
CA GLY A 55 -2.80 -7.81 12.01
C GLY A 55 -2.24 -9.22 11.84
N GLY A 56 -3.12 -10.21 11.84
CA GLY A 56 -2.77 -11.62 11.62
C GLY A 56 -2.62 -12.48 12.88
N PRO A 57 -2.36 -13.79 12.71
CA PRO A 57 -2.34 -14.78 13.80
C PRO A 57 -1.37 -14.44 14.92
N THR A 58 -0.22 -13.83 14.60
CA THR A 58 0.78 -13.36 15.56
C THR A 58 0.29 -12.27 16.48
N LYS A 59 -0.64 -11.42 16.02
CA LYS A 59 -1.28 -10.37 16.83
C LYS A 59 -2.63 -10.80 17.41
N ARG A 60 -3.01 -12.09 17.23
CA ARG A 60 -4.34 -12.65 17.59
C ARG A 60 -5.49 -11.80 17.05
N ARG A 61 -5.36 -11.31 15.82
CA ARG A 61 -6.37 -10.48 15.16
C ARG A 61 -6.59 -10.94 13.73
N PRO A 62 -7.78 -10.70 13.16
CA PRO A 62 -7.95 -10.84 11.72
C PRO A 62 -6.98 -9.92 10.98
N TRP A 63 -6.69 -10.28 9.73
CA TRP A 63 -5.97 -9.38 8.83
C TRP A 63 -6.87 -8.22 8.43
N GLU A 64 -6.34 -7.00 8.49
CA GLU A 64 -7.03 -5.77 8.10
C GLU A 64 -6.19 -5.03 7.06
N LEU A 65 -6.83 -4.58 5.98
CA LEU A 65 -6.17 -3.73 4.99
C LEU A 65 -6.18 -2.28 5.48
N VAL A 66 -5.00 -1.70 5.65
CA VAL A 66 -4.82 -0.27 5.92
C VAL A 66 -4.42 0.44 4.63
N ILE A 67 -5.05 1.59 4.38
CA ILE A 67 -4.79 2.46 3.23
C ILE A 67 -4.58 3.88 3.73
N GLU A 68 -3.38 4.41 3.51
CA GLU A 68 -2.97 5.70 4.04
C GLU A 68 -2.19 6.48 2.98
N SER A 69 -2.31 7.81 3.00
CA SER A 69 -1.59 8.70 2.07
C SER A 69 -0.75 9.70 2.88
N GLY A 70 0.48 9.94 2.44
CA GLY A 70 1.40 10.84 3.13
C GLY A 70 2.73 11.02 2.41
N GLU A 71 3.62 11.80 3.02
CA GLU A 71 4.97 12.02 2.49
C GLU A 71 5.75 10.69 2.45
N LEU A 72 6.44 10.39 1.34
CA LEU A 72 7.16 9.12 1.17
C LEU A 72 8.21 8.89 2.29
N LYS A 73 8.90 9.95 2.70
CA LYS A 73 9.92 9.92 3.78
C LYS A 73 9.37 9.61 5.17
N SER A 74 8.05 9.68 5.35
CA SER A 74 7.39 9.40 6.64
C SER A 74 7.21 7.90 6.89
N TRP A 75 7.32 7.07 5.84
CA TRP A 75 7.21 5.63 5.91
C TRP A 75 8.53 4.99 6.33
N ASP A 76 8.51 4.17 7.37
CA ASP A 76 9.67 3.45 7.90
C ASP A 76 9.98 2.22 7.04
N VAL A 77 10.52 2.48 5.84
CA VAL A 77 10.85 1.48 4.81
C VAL A 77 12.36 1.40 4.66
N ASP A 78 12.93 0.19 4.78
CA ASP A 78 14.38 -0.04 4.63
C ASP A 78 14.83 0.09 3.18
N HIS A 79 14.03 -0.46 2.26
CA HIS A 79 14.31 -0.39 0.82
C HIS A 79 13.05 -0.53 -0.02
N PHE A 80 13.13 -0.01 -1.25
CA PHE A 80 12.02 -0.04 -2.22
C PHE A 80 12.33 -0.97 -3.39
N TYR A 81 11.32 -1.72 -3.84
CA TYR A 81 11.35 -2.43 -5.11
C TYR A 81 10.44 -1.72 -6.11
N TYR A 82 11.01 -1.29 -7.24
CA TYR A 82 10.22 -0.77 -8.34
C TYR A 82 9.44 -1.88 -9.04
N VAL A 83 8.12 -1.70 -9.17
CA VAL A 83 7.25 -2.65 -9.86
C VAL A 83 7.02 -2.18 -11.28
N ALA A 84 6.37 -1.04 -11.46
CA ALA A 84 6.00 -0.51 -12.77
C ALA A 84 5.60 0.95 -12.70
N GLU A 85 5.71 1.63 -13.82
CA GLU A 85 5.10 2.91 -14.08
C GLU A 85 3.65 2.67 -14.52
N ILE A 86 2.71 3.43 -13.97
CA ILE A 86 1.30 3.38 -14.35
C ILE A 86 0.77 4.79 -14.59
N SER A 87 -0.22 4.92 -15.48
CA SER A 87 -0.98 6.15 -15.60
C SER A 87 -1.86 6.35 -14.35
N ALA A 88 -1.95 7.58 -13.84
CA ALA A 88 -2.80 7.96 -12.71
C ALA A 88 -4.28 7.56 -12.91
N ARG A 89 -4.76 7.45 -14.15
CA ARG A 89 -6.12 6.93 -14.45
C ARG A 89 -6.35 5.51 -13.95
N HIS A 90 -5.28 4.73 -13.74
CA HIS A 90 -5.33 3.37 -13.23
C HIS A 90 -5.26 3.28 -11.70
N GLN A 91 -5.04 4.38 -10.98
CA GLN A 91 -5.01 4.40 -9.51
C GLN A 91 -6.26 3.75 -8.90
N ARG A 92 -7.44 4.07 -9.43
CA ARG A 92 -8.71 3.49 -8.94
C ARG A 92 -8.79 1.97 -9.13
N LYS A 93 -8.15 1.43 -10.16
CA LYS A 93 -8.08 -0.02 -10.40
C LYS A 93 -7.17 -0.69 -9.37
N VAL A 94 -6.01 -0.10 -9.08
CA VAL A 94 -5.11 -0.58 -8.02
C VAL A 94 -5.83 -0.58 -6.66
N ASN A 95 -6.50 0.53 -6.33
CA ASN A 95 -7.29 0.63 -5.09
C ASN A 95 -8.40 -0.43 -5.03
N ALA A 96 -9.13 -0.66 -6.12
CA ALA A 96 -10.17 -1.68 -6.19
C ALA A 96 -9.60 -3.10 -6.02
N SER A 97 -8.46 -3.40 -6.65
CA SER A 97 -7.75 -4.67 -6.49
C SER A 97 -7.32 -4.90 -5.05
N ALA A 98 -6.72 -3.88 -4.41
CA ALA A 98 -6.30 -3.93 -3.02
C ALA A 98 -7.48 -4.25 -2.08
N ASN A 99 -8.58 -3.51 -2.20
CA ASN A 99 -9.77 -3.71 -1.36
C ASN A 99 -10.45 -5.07 -1.55
N ARG A 100 -10.45 -5.61 -2.77
CA ARG A 100 -11.13 -6.88 -3.06
C ARG A 100 -10.36 -8.08 -2.53
N ILE A 101 -9.04 -8.00 -2.44
CA ILE A 101 -8.20 -9.13 -2.05
C ILE A 101 -8.16 -9.20 -0.52
N PRO A 102 -8.63 -10.32 0.09
CA PRO A 102 -8.59 -10.48 1.53
C PRO A 102 -7.17 -10.33 2.07
N GLY A 103 -7.03 -9.61 3.18
CA GLY A 103 -5.76 -9.45 3.88
C GLY A 103 -5.12 -10.80 4.25
N GLY A 104 -3.80 -10.79 4.42
CA GLY A 104 -3.02 -11.99 4.70
C GLY A 104 -1.54 -11.66 4.83
N PHE A 105 -0.69 -12.68 4.75
CA PHE A 105 0.75 -12.50 4.66
C PHE A 105 1.09 -11.48 3.56
N SER A 106 1.72 -10.36 3.94
CA SER A 106 1.76 -9.15 3.12
C SER A 106 2.40 -9.36 1.75
N GLN A 107 3.44 -10.19 1.67
CA GLN A 107 4.11 -10.49 0.41
C GLN A 107 3.19 -11.23 -0.58
N ARG A 108 2.46 -12.25 -0.09
CA ARG A 108 1.46 -12.98 -0.90
C ARG A 108 0.27 -12.09 -1.26
N TRP A 109 -0.16 -11.23 -0.35
CA TRP A 109 -1.22 -10.26 -0.62
C TRP A 109 -0.82 -9.32 -1.76
N VAL A 110 0.39 -8.73 -1.70
CA VAL A 110 0.92 -7.88 -2.77
C VAL A 110 0.96 -8.61 -4.11
N VAL A 111 1.46 -9.85 -4.14
CA VAL A 111 1.48 -10.66 -5.38
C VAL A 111 0.09 -10.88 -5.96
N ARG A 112 -0.93 -11.12 -5.12
CA ARG A 112 -2.32 -11.23 -5.59
C ARG A 112 -2.85 -9.93 -6.16
N VAL A 113 -2.52 -8.78 -5.54
CA VAL A 113 -2.91 -7.46 -6.05
C VAL A 113 -2.26 -7.18 -7.40
N LEU A 114 -0.98 -7.52 -7.55
CA LEU A 114 -0.26 -7.39 -8.82
C LEU A 114 -0.82 -8.32 -9.89
N TRP A 115 -1.18 -9.57 -9.54
CA TRP A 115 -1.83 -10.51 -10.46
C TRP A 115 -3.11 -9.91 -11.04
N ASP A 116 -3.96 -9.38 -10.17
CA ASP A 116 -5.22 -8.77 -10.59
C ASP A 116 -5.00 -7.49 -11.40
N SER A 117 -4.00 -6.69 -11.02
CA SER A 117 -3.59 -5.49 -11.77
C SER A 117 -3.06 -5.84 -13.16
N GLU A 118 -2.34 -6.95 -13.30
CA GLU A 118 -1.81 -7.46 -14.56
C GLU A 118 -2.94 -7.94 -15.48
N LEU A 119 -3.92 -8.69 -14.94
CA LEU A 119 -5.13 -9.09 -15.68
C LEU A 119 -5.93 -7.88 -16.19
N GLN A 120 -5.96 -6.80 -15.41
CA GLN A 120 -6.62 -5.54 -15.79
C GLN A 120 -5.77 -4.64 -16.70
N LYS A 121 -4.57 -5.10 -17.10
CA LYS A 121 -3.59 -4.36 -17.91
C LYS A 121 -3.16 -3.03 -17.29
N VAL A 122 -3.14 -2.97 -15.96
CA VAL A 122 -2.63 -1.82 -15.20
C VAL A 122 -1.11 -1.86 -15.13
N VAL A 123 -0.55 -3.05 -14.89
CA VAL A 123 0.89 -3.29 -14.92
C VAL A 123 1.27 -4.19 -16.12
N PRO A 124 2.53 -4.17 -16.58
CA PRO A 124 2.97 -5.00 -17.70
C PRO A 124 2.84 -6.51 -17.43
N PRO A 125 2.59 -7.32 -18.48
CA PRO A 125 2.63 -8.78 -18.37
C PRO A 125 4.00 -9.29 -17.85
N GLY A 126 3.98 -10.33 -17.03
CA GLY A 126 5.15 -10.90 -16.37
C GLY A 126 5.54 -10.22 -15.05
N THR A 127 4.92 -9.10 -14.69
CA THR A 127 5.20 -8.35 -13.45
C THR A 127 5.00 -9.24 -12.24
N THR A 128 3.86 -9.93 -12.15
CA THR A 128 3.55 -10.77 -11.00
C THR A 128 4.54 -11.92 -10.87
N LYS A 129 4.86 -12.60 -11.97
CA LYS A 129 5.81 -13.71 -11.99
C LYS A 129 7.19 -13.27 -11.48
N ARG A 130 7.65 -12.08 -11.88
CA ARG A 130 8.92 -11.51 -11.43
C ARG A 130 8.92 -11.22 -9.93
N ILE A 131 7.88 -10.55 -9.43
CA ILE A 131 7.80 -10.18 -8.00
C ILE A 131 7.60 -11.42 -7.11
N ALA A 132 6.84 -12.42 -7.57
CA ALA A 132 6.60 -13.66 -6.83
C ALA A 132 7.88 -14.45 -6.52
N GLN A 133 8.97 -14.26 -7.26
CA GLN A 133 10.26 -14.90 -7.00
C GLN A 133 10.95 -14.39 -5.73
N ALA A 134 10.58 -13.20 -5.25
CA ALA A 134 11.13 -12.60 -4.04
C ALA A 134 10.29 -12.88 -2.78
N VAL A 135 9.19 -13.63 -2.92
CA VAL A 135 8.32 -13.96 -1.78
C VAL A 135 9.01 -14.99 -0.89
N GLU A 136 9.10 -14.67 0.39
CA GLU A 136 9.60 -15.53 1.45
C GLU A 136 8.57 -16.63 1.79
N GLU A 137 9.04 -17.67 2.48
CA GLU A 137 8.16 -18.71 2.99
C GLU A 137 7.13 -18.10 3.93
N ASP A 138 5.86 -18.46 3.75
CA ASP A 138 4.76 -17.93 4.57
C ASP A 138 4.67 -18.75 5.86
N PRO A 139 5.09 -18.19 7.01
CA PRO A 139 5.08 -18.92 8.27
C PRO A 139 3.65 -19.16 8.80
N TYR A 140 2.64 -18.59 8.13
CA TYR A 140 1.23 -18.66 8.52
C TYR A 140 0.40 -19.48 7.55
N ALA A 141 1.03 -20.24 6.62
CA ALA A 141 0.31 -21.04 5.64
C ALA A 141 -0.70 -22.03 6.26
N ASP A 142 -0.37 -22.55 7.45
CA ASP A 142 -1.19 -23.50 8.21
C ASP A 142 -2.03 -22.83 9.30
N ALA A 143 -1.91 -21.51 9.48
CA ALA A 143 -2.67 -20.78 10.49
C ALA A 143 -4.15 -20.69 10.06
N SER A 144 -5.05 -21.23 10.89
CA SER A 144 -6.48 -21.03 10.70
C SER A 144 -6.82 -19.54 10.87
N PRO A 145 -7.78 -18.97 10.09
CA PRO A 145 -8.23 -17.61 10.32
C PRO A 145 -8.81 -17.53 11.74
N ILE A 146 -8.12 -16.81 12.63
CA ILE A 146 -8.61 -16.53 13.98
C ILE A 146 -9.77 -15.54 13.81
N VAL A 147 -10.99 -16.05 13.77
CA VAL A 147 -12.22 -15.27 13.88
C VAL A 147 -12.52 -15.13 15.37
N GLU A 148 -11.78 -14.27 16.07
CA GLU A 148 -12.23 -13.81 17.38
C GLU A 148 -13.07 -12.55 17.18
N GLU A 149 -14.40 -12.73 17.15
CA GLU A 149 -15.36 -11.66 17.41
C GLU A 149 -15.17 -11.22 18.86
N HIS A 150 -14.47 -10.12 19.08
CA HIS A 150 -14.57 -9.42 20.36
C HIS A 150 -14.70 -7.92 20.16
N GLU A 151 -15.93 -7.45 20.40
CA GLU A 151 -16.24 -6.06 20.75
C GLU A 151 -15.30 -5.60 21.87
N GLY A 152 -14.57 -4.50 21.66
CA GLY A 152 -13.88 -3.79 22.74
C GLY A 152 -12.45 -3.33 22.43
N PHE A 153 -11.82 -3.79 21.34
CA PHE A 153 -10.42 -3.46 21.05
C PHE A 153 -10.25 -2.32 20.03
N ARG A 154 -11.15 -1.33 20.04
CA ARG A 154 -10.96 -0.12 19.23
C ARG A 154 -9.93 0.85 19.85
N ASP A 155 -9.63 0.71 21.13
CA ASP A 155 -8.91 1.76 21.88
C ASP A 155 -7.38 1.59 21.94
N GLN A 156 -6.84 0.37 21.83
CA GLN A 156 -5.39 0.14 22.00
C GLN A 156 -4.58 0.15 20.68
N MET A 157 -5.24 0.20 19.51
CA MET A 157 -4.54 0.32 18.21
C MET A 157 -4.32 1.79 17.79
N PHE A 158 -5.15 2.71 18.29
CA PHE A 158 -4.84 4.14 18.26
C PHE A 158 -3.56 4.45 19.03
N ASP A 159 -3.30 3.77 20.16
CA ASP A 159 -2.10 4.03 21.00
C ASP A 159 -0.74 3.79 20.32
N TRP A 160 -0.63 2.99 19.25
CA TRP A 160 0.64 2.82 18.52
C TRP A 160 0.75 3.78 17.33
N VAL A 161 -0.33 3.93 16.56
CA VAL A 161 -0.40 4.85 15.40
C VAL A 161 -0.38 6.32 15.86
N GLU A 162 -1.03 6.68 16.96
CA GLU A 162 -1.02 8.03 17.55
C GLU A 162 0.33 8.36 18.19
N LYS A 163 0.98 7.37 18.81
CA LYS A 163 2.28 7.55 19.47
C LYS A 163 3.47 7.64 18.50
N HIS A 164 3.37 7.02 17.32
CA HIS A 164 4.50 6.96 16.37
C HIS A 164 4.25 7.69 15.04
N CYS A 165 3.01 7.75 14.53
CA CYS A 165 2.70 8.48 13.28
C CYS A 165 2.26 9.93 13.55
N LEU A 166 1.48 10.20 14.62
CA LEU A 166 1.02 11.57 14.94
C LEU A 166 2.02 12.40 15.76
N SER A 167 2.95 11.78 16.49
CA SER A 167 3.97 12.51 17.29
C SER A 167 5.00 13.27 16.46
N ARG A 168 5.04 13.08 15.13
CA ARG A 168 5.90 13.84 14.20
C ARG A 168 5.16 14.95 13.43
N LEU A 169 3.84 14.98 13.48
CA LEU A 169 3.05 16.12 13.02
C LEU A 169 2.82 17.03 14.23
N GLY A 170 3.68 18.04 14.38
CA GLY A 170 3.65 18.98 15.49
C GLY A 170 2.24 19.46 15.82
N SER A 171 1.80 19.17 17.05
CA SER A 171 0.57 19.70 17.61
C SER A 171 0.65 21.24 17.67
N PRO A 172 -0.31 22.01 17.10
CA PRO A 172 -0.37 23.43 17.39
C PRO A 172 -0.86 23.59 18.83
N ARG A 173 0.04 24.06 19.70
CA ARG A 173 -0.26 24.48 21.07
C ARG A 173 -1.56 25.28 21.14
N ARG A 174 -2.50 24.85 21.98
CA ARG A 174 -3.24 25.72 22.91
C ARG A 174 -3.55 24.97 24.20
#